data_AF-A0A7S3B1M4-F1
#
_entry.id   AF-A0A7S3B1M4-F1
#
_cell.length_a   1.000
_cell.length_b   1.000
_cell.length_c   1.000
_cell.angle_alpha   90.00
_cell.angle_beta   90.00
_cell.angle_gamma   90.00
#
_symmetry.space_group_name_H-M   'P 1'
#
loop_
_entity.id
_entity.type
_entity.pdbx_description
1 polymer ?
#
loop_
_entity_poly.entity_id
_entity_poly.type
_entity_poly.pdbx_seq_one_letter_code
_entity_poly.pdbx_strand_id
1 'polypeptide(L)'
;MEVFPGGPSATSPFSTAALDWHTRQRDVLARQGERLSQKPAAVENFLERLLERRCTGDSATSLAPAPASTFQSDPILAPAPDLASTPAPTATPAPATPAPTSTPAPAPAPVLAPAPSTPTLVPPSPSSVSSSPTRPRPAMVLVPDTDVEDDDDDEPPLATMHGDFLLGSTLGVNVPDTLLPSGGVGRLEYCWCRSVNNEEWEAIPGSNSATHVLGGQDVGCFIFAEWSLVSFDGETLADGATEGSEASVRILAEDREELKEAVLTGRLAYDVSVNGGGSFGPAQLSVNSEHVRILGNYFKATQLSADDAVLSPSVNDPLEVEISSPELQVPITCQLPTSEKRELFLLAHRAFVGLAAPPSNVGAVQVWEGEAYGDYYASVHGDVVLLHDGLKTPSASSRPTEALILFGCCVAETDSGNFWKSGFELSIEDSDGEQYNLCFPEAMALASWRDAIASRNTGGVE
;
A
#
# COMPACT_ATOMS: atom_id res chain seq x y z
N MET A 1 15.43 8.98 -71.06
CA MET A 1 15.73 10.14 -70.19
C MET A 1 14.39 10.57 -69.63
N GLU A 2 13.93 9.88 -68.59
CA GLU A 2 12.62 10.10 -67.97
C GLU A 2 12.84 10.71 -66.58
N VAL A 3 12.07 11.76 -66.31
CA VAL A 3 12.10 12.56 -65.09
C VAL A 3 10.98 12.07 -64.19
N PHE A 4 11.32 11.60 -62.98
CA PHE A 4 10.36 11.29 -61.91
C PHE A 4 10.09 12.55 -61.06
N PRO A 5 8.85 12.84 -60.66
CA PRO A 5 8.57 13.90 -59.68
C PRO A 5 8.76 13.39 -58.25
N GLY A 6 9.28 14.27 -57.39
CA GLY A 6 9.68 14.01 -56.01
C GLY A 6 8.52 13.69 -55.07
N GLY A 7 8.80 12.79 -54.12
CA GLY A 7 7.93 12.47 -53.00
C GLY A 7 8.08 13.46 -51.82
N PRO A 8 7.07 13.53 -50.94
CA PRO A 8 7.07 14.44 -49.79
C PRO A 8 8.00 13.95 -48.67
N SER A 9 8.68 14.91 -48.04
CA SER A 9 9.58 14.71 -46.90
C SER A 9 8.77 14.33 -45.66
N ALA A 10 9.06 13.17 -45.07
CA ALA A 10 8.48 12.74 -43.81
C ALA A 10 9.09 13.54 -42.64
N THR A 11 8.28 14.36 -41.98
CA THR A 11 8.59 14.94 -40.67
C THR A 11 8.28 13.91 -39.57
N SER A 12 9.27 13.64 -38.73
CA SER A 12 9.20 12.69 -37.60
C SER A 12 8.15 13.10 -36.56
N PRO A 13 7.22 12.21 -36.16
CA PRO A 13 6.19 12.48 -35.14
C PRO A 13 6.68 12.34 -33.68
N PHE A 14 7.96 12.04 -33.44
CA PHE A 14 8.46 11.72 -32.09
C PHE A 14 8.59 12.90 -31.12
N SER A 15 8.39 14.14 -31.55
CA SER A 15 8.63 15.32 -30.69
C SER A 15 7.40 15.82 -29.92
N THR A 16 6.18 15.42 -30.30
CA THR A 16 4.94 15.97 -29.71
C THR A 16 4.45 15.17 -28.50
N ALA A 17 4.67 13.86 -28.46
CA ALA A 17 4.22 13.01 -27.35
C ALA A 17 5.00 13.24 -26.04
N ALA A 18 6.32 13.47 -26.13
CA ALA A 18 7.16 13.78 -24.97
C ALA A 18 6.83 15.16 -24.36
N LEU A 19 6.36 16.11 -25.18
CA LEU A 19 5.94 17.43 -24.71
C LEU A 19 4.60 17.37 -23.96
N ASP A 20 3.72 16.44 -24.36
CA ASP A 20 2.41 16.24 -23.74
C ASP A 20 2.53 15.58 -22.36
N TRP A 21 3.47 14.63 -22.20
CA TRP A 21 3.74 13.96 -20.91
C TRP A 21 4.27 14.94 -19.85
N HIS A 22 5.26 15.78 -20.20
CA HIS A 22 5.79 16.78 -19.26
C HIS A 22 4.78 17.86 -18.87
N THR A 23 3.83 18.17 -19.75
CA THR A 23 2.75 19.13 -19.47
C THR A 23 1.77 18.54 -18.46
N ARG A 24 1.40 17.26 -18.60
CA ARG A 24 0.53 16.55 -17.65
C ARG A 24 1.16 16.41 -16.26
N GLN A 25 2.45 16.10 -16.18
CA GLN A 25 3.20 16.03 -14.90
C GLN A 25 3.24 17.39 -14.19
N ARG A 26 3.35 18.50 -14.93
CA ARG A 26 3.26 19.86 -14.36
C ARG A 26 1.88 20.18 -13.80
N ASP A 27 0.82 19.76 -14.48
CA ASP A 27 -0.55 20.02 -14.03
C ASP A 27 -0.91 19.19 -12.79
N VAL A 28 -0.42 17.96 -12.67
CA VAL A 28 -0.58 17.13 -11.46
C VAL A 28 0.11 17.79 -10.26
N LEU A 29 1.36 18.21 -10.41
CA LEU A 29 2.12 18.91 -9.35
C LEU A 29 1.47 20.27 -8.99
N ALA A 30 0.90 20.99 -9.95
CA ALA A 30 0.20 22.24 -9.68
C ALA A 30 -1.10 22.03 -8.88
N ARG A 31 -1.86 20.97 -9.16
CA ARG A 31 -3.07 20.62 -8.40
C ARG A 31 -2.75 20.11 -6.99
N GLN A 32 -1.64 19.38 -6.83
CA GLN A 32 -1.12 19.03 -5.51
C GLN A 32 -0.75 20.29 -4.72
N GLY A 33 -0.10 21.28 -5.35
CA GLY A 33 0.19 22.58 -4.75
C GLY A 33 -1.05 23.38 -4.32
N GLU A 34 -2.12 23.39 -5.14
CA GLU A 34 -3.38 24.08 -4.78
C GLU A 34 -4.11 23.39 -3.62
N ARG A 35 -4.14 22.05 -3.58
CA ARG A 35 -4.68 21.27 -2.45
C ARG A 35 -3.94 21.54 -1.15
N LEU A 36 -2.62 21.72 -1.21
CA LEU A 36 -1.81 22.08 -0.04
C LEU A 36 -2.10 23.51 0.49
N SER A 37 -2.64 24.41 -0.33
CA SER A 37 -2.99 25.77 0.11
C SER A 37 -4.32 25.86 0.88
N GLN A 38 -5.14 24.79 0.90
CA GLN A 38 -6.39 24.72 1.67
C GLN A 38 -6.21 24.16 3.10
N LYS A 39 -4.95 23.91 3.52
CA LYS A 39 -4.54 23.34 4.82
C LYS A 39 -5.04 24.02 6.12
N PRO A 40 -5.34 25.34 6.22
CA PRO A 40 -5.67 25.95 7.51
C PRO A 40 -6.92 25.36 8.19
N ALA A 41 -7.93 24.98 7.41
CA ALA A 41 -9.23 24.55 7.95
C ALA A 41 -9.21 23.13 8.56
N ALA A 42 -8.31 22.25 8.11
CA ALA A 42 -8.18 20.89 8.65
C ALA A 42 -7.46 20.88 10.00
N VAL A 43 -6.47 21.76 10.16
CA VAL A 43 -5.73 21.95 11.42
C VAL A 43 -6.59 22.65 12.47
N GLU A 44 -7.40 23.64 12.09
CA GLU A 44 -8.33 24.31 13.02
C GLU A 44 -9.42 23.36 13.56
N ASN A 45 -10.05 22.54 12.70
CA ASN A 45 -11.00 21.51 13.13
C ASN A 45 -10.36 20.44 14.05
N PHE A 46 -9.07 20.17 13.87
CA PHE A 46 -8.31 19.23 14.70
C PHE A 46 -8.03 19.80 16.10
N LEU A 47 -7.63 21.06 16.20
CA LEU A 47 -7.42 21.73 17.49
C LEU A 47 -8.73 21.82 18.30
N GLU A 48 -9.87 22.06 17.65
CA GLU A 48 -11.17 22.03 18.33
C GLU A 48 -11.51 20.65 18.92
N ARG A 49 -11.24 19.55 18.20
CA ARG A 49 -11.48 18.18 18.71
C ARG A 49 -10.54 17.78 19.86
N LEU A 50 -9.30 18.24 19.82
CA LEU A 50 -8.32 18.01 20.88
C LEU A 50 -8.71 18.77 22.17
N LEU A 51 -9.29 19.96 22.01
CA LEU A 51 -9.91 20.73 23.09
C LEU A 51 -11.20 20.09 23.61
N GLU A 52 -12.05 19.53 22.75
CA GLU A 52 -13.28 18.82 23.17
C GLU A 52 -12.96 17.57 24.01
N ARG A 53 -11.91 16.81 23.67
CA ARG A 53 -11.44 15.67 24.48
C ARG A 53 -10.92 16.10 25.85
N ARG A 54 -10.28 17.27 25.99
CA ARG A 54 -9.88 17.83 27.30
C ARG A 54 -11.07 18.24 28.17
N CYS A 55 -12.21 18.60 27.58
CA CYS A 55 -13.40 19.01 28.32
C CYS A 55 -14.24 17.84 28.85
N THR A 56 -14.17 16.67 28.22
CA THR A 56 -14.88 15.45 28.65
C THR A 56 -13.97 14.57 29.51
N GLY A 57 -13.55 15.06 30.68
CA GLY A 57 -12.89 14.24 31.69
C GLY A 57 -13.88 13.25 32.30
N ASP A 58 -14.15 12.13 31.63
CA ASP A 58 -14.97 11.04 32.17
C ASP A 58 -14.09 9.87 32.59
N SER A 59 -13.82 9.81 33.89
CA SER A 59 -13.33 8.63 34.59
C SER A 59 -14.45 7.59 34.66
N ALA A 60 -14.39 6.55 33.83
CA ALA A 60 -15.29 5.39 33.96
C ALA A 60 -14.49 4.08 33.98
N THR A 61 -13.90 3.79 35.14
CA THR A 61 -13.58 2.43 35.57
C THR A 61 -14.89 1.68 35.79
N SER A 62 -15.26 0.75 34.91
CA SER A 62 -16.36 -0.20 35.18
C SER A 62 -16.00 -1.60 34.70
N LEU A 63 -15.56 -2.40 35.68
CA LEU A 63 -15.37 -3.84 35.59
C LEU A 63 -16.72 -4.53 35.30
N ALA A 64 -16.84 -5.18 34.16
CA ALA A 64 -17.88 -6.18 33.91
C ALA A 64 -17.36 -7.59 34.30
N PRO A 65 -18.15 -8.41 35.03
CA PRO A 65 -17.72 -9.72 35.50
C PRO A 65 -17.86 -10.80 34.42
N ALA A 66 -16.91 -11.75 34.43
CA ALA A 66 -16.88 -12.94 33.58
C ALA A 66 -18.13 -13.84 33.77
N PRO A 67 -18.67 -14.47 32.70
CA PRO A 67 -19.73 -15.44 32.85
C PRO A 67 -19.21 -16.77 33.40
N ALA A 68 -19.94 -17.30 34.38
CA ALA A 68 -19.67 -18.55 35.08
C ALA A 68 -19.77 -19.77 34.16
N SER A 69 -18.75 -20.62 34.21
CA SER A 69 -18.71 -21.93 33.54
C SER A 69 -19.57 -22.94 34.30
N THR A 70 -20.71 -23.33 33.72
CA THR A 70 -21.52 -24.46 34.19
C THR A 70 -20.89 -25.77 33.76
N PHE A 71 -20.40 -26.55 34.73
CA PHE A 71 -20.10 -27.97 34.60
C PHE A 71 -21.39 -28.74 34.32
N GLN A 72 -21.46 -29.45 33.20
CA GLN A 72 -22.53 -30.40 32.91
C GLN A 72 -21.92 -31.77 32.63
N SER A 73 -22.32 -32.73 33.47
CA SER A 73 -21.77 -34.08 33.59
C SER A 73 -22.23 -34.99 32.44
N ASP A 74 -21.31 -35.85 31.99
CA ASP A 74 -21.48 -36.92 31.00
C ASP A 74 -22.64 -37.90 31.31
N PRO A 75 -23.34 -38.39 30.27
CA PRO A 75 -24.00 -39.67 30.31
C PRO A 75 -23.28 -40.73 29.44
N ILE A 76 -22.71 -41.70 30.13
CA ILE A 76 -22.68 -43.17 29.90
C ILE A 76 -22.86 -43.67 28.44
N LEU A 77 -21.76 -44.26 27.94
CA LEU A 77 -21.61 -45.09 26.74
C LEU A 77 -22.70 -46.17 26.57
N ALA A 78 -23.23 -46.29 25.35
CA ALA A 78 -23.85 -47.50 24.82
C ALA A 78 -22.93 -48.12 23.74
N PRO A 79 -22.91 -49.45 23.57
CA PRO A 79 -21.97 -50.13 22.68
C PRO A 79 -22.40 -50.08 21.21
N ALA A 80 -21.42 -49.86 20.32
CA ALA A 80 -21.57 -49.84 18.86
C ALA A 80 -21.74 -51.26 18.27
N PRO A 81 -22.44 -51.42 17.13
CA PRO A 81 -22.56 -52.70 16.43
C PRO A 81 -21.38 -52.96 15.46
N ASP A 82 -21.07 -54.25 15.31
CA ASP A 82 -20.09 -54.84 14.39
C ASP A 82 -20.24 -54.32 12.94
N LEU A 83 -19.13 -53.84 12.38
CA LEU A 83 -18.99 -53.55 10.95
C LEU A 83 -18.12 -54.61 10.29
N ALA A 84 -18.70 -55.24 9.27
CA ALA A 84 -18.12 -56.29 8.45
C ALA A 84 -16.93 -55.81 7.61
N SER A 85 -15.95 -56.71 7.48
CA SER A 85 -14.70 -56.56 6.75
C SER A 85 -14.91 -56.28 5.26
N THR A 86 -14.37 -55.16 4.77
CA THR A 86 -14.24 -54.83 3.35
C THR A 86 -12.89 -55.36 2.82
N PRO A 87 -12.83 -56.01 1.64
CA PRO A 87 -11.58 -56.55 1.11
C PRO A 87 -10.65 -55.49 0.54
N ALA A 88 -9.35 -55.73 0.70
CA ALA A 88 -8.24 -54.84 0.35
C ALA A 88 -8.11 -54.58 -1.17
N PRO A 89 -7.70 -53.38 -1.59
CA PRO A 89 -7.45 -53.08 -2.99
C PRO A 89 -6.14 -53.70 -3.50
N THR A 90 -6.21 -54.25 -4.71
CA THR A 90 -5.12 -54.82 -5.49
C THR A 90 -4.09 -53.75 -5.87
N ALA A 91 -2.81 -54.03 -5.63
CA ALA A 91 -1.70 -53.13 -5.93
C ALA A 91 -1.45 -52.98 -7.44
N THR A 92 -1.41 -51.73 -7.90
CA THR A 92 -0.96 -51.32 -9.24
C THR A 92 0.57 -51.27 -9.28
N PRO A 93 1.25 -51.81 -10.32
CA PRO A 93 2.71 -51.79 -10.40
C PRO A 93 3.25 -50.38 -10.70
N ALA A 94 4.34 -50.03 -10.02
CA ALA A 94 5.01 -48.73 -10.13
C ALA A 94 5.66 -48.52 -11.52
N PRO A 95 5.62 -47.30 -12.07
CA PRO A 95 6.31 -46.97 -13.31
C PRO A 95 7.84 -46.94 -13.12
N ALA A 96 8.56 -47.38 -14.15
CA ALA A 96 10.00 -47.49 -14.16
C ALA A 96 10.70 -46.12 -14.09
N THR A 97 11.70 -46.03 -13.21
CA THR A 97 12.58 -44.87 -13.02
C THR A 97 13.42 -44.60 -14.28
N PRO A 98 13.38 -43.39 -14.85
CA PRO A 98 14.26 -43.03 -15.98
C PRO A 98 15.71 -42.86 -15.52
N ALA A 99 16.64 -43.27 -16.39
CA ALA A 99 18.08 -43.22 -16.16
C ALA A 99 18.61 -41.76 -16.12
N PRO A 100 19.65 -41.47 -15.32
CA PRO A 100 20.19 -40.13 -15.19
C PRO A 100 20.85 -39.67 -16.49
N THR A 101 20.43 -38.50 -16.96
CA THR A 101 21.04 -37.82 -18.10
C THR A 101 22.28 -37.06 -17.62
N SER A 102 23.42 -37.27 -18.26
CA SER A 102 24.69 -36.64 -17.91
C SER A 102 24.66 -35.12 -18.11
N THR A 103 24.94 -34.37 -17.05
CA THR A 103 25.09 -32.92 -17.05
C THR A 103 26.32 -32.50 -17.88
N PRO A 104 26.19 -31.58 -18.85
CA PRO A 104 27.33 -31.06 -19.60
C PRO A 104 28.22 -30.17 -18.71
N ALA A 105 29.53 -30.27 -18.92
CA ALA A 105 30.55 -29.52 -18.19
C ALA A 105 30.43 -27.99 -18.40
N PRO A 106 30.70 -27.17 -17.37
CA PRO A 106 30.58 -25.73 -17.45
C PRO A 106 31.60 -25.11 -18.42
N ALA A 107 31.14 -24.14 -19.20
CA ALA A 107 31.97 -23.35 -20.09
C ALA A 107 32.95 -22.46 -19.30
N PRO A 108 34.18 -22.22 -19.82
CA PRO A 108 35.17 -21.38 -19.16
C PRO A 108 34.72 -19.91 -19.09
N ALA A 109 35.00 -19.28 -17.95
CA ALA A 109 34.65 -17.89 -17.67
C ALA A 109 35.35 -16.90 -18.63
N PRO A 110 34.67 -15.84 -19.07
CA PRO A 110 35.26 -14.81 -19.91
C PRO A 110 36.29 -13.97 -19.14
N VAL A 111 37.41 -13.70 -19.79
CA VAL A 111 38.49 -12.84 -19.29
C VAL A 111 38.03 -11.37 -19.33
N LEU A 112 38.00 -10.71 -18.17
CA LEU A 112 37.66 -9.29 -18.04
C LEU A 112 38.75 -8.40 -18.66
N ALA A 113 38.32 -7.47 -19.51
CA ALA A 113 39.15 -6.41 -20.06
C ALA A 113 39.41 -5.30 -19.00
N PRO A 114 40.57 -4.62 -19.03
CA PRO A 114 40.91 -3.57 -18.07
C PRO A 114 40.08 -2.30 -18.28
N ALA A 115 39.68 -1.68 -17.17
CA ALA A 115 38.86 -0.47 -17.12
C ALA A 115 39.58 0.78 -17.68
N PRO A 116 38.86 1.70 -18.35
CA PRO A 116 39.41 2.96 -18.83
C PRO A 116 39.62 3.97 -17.69
N SER A 117 40.71 4.73 -17.77
CA SER A 117 41.11 5.75 -16.78
C SER A 117 40.22 7.00 -16.83
N THR A 118 39.83 7.48 -15.66
CA THR A 118 39.05 8.69 -15.40
C THR A 118 39.83 9.97 -15.77
N PRO A 119 39.20 10.98 -16.41
CA PRO A 119 39.83 12.27 -16.68
C PRO A 119 39.81 13.18 -15.44
N THR A 120 40.96 13.80 -15.18
CA THR A 120 41.18 14.78 -14.10
C THR A 120 40.51 16.12 -14.43
N LEU A 121 39.63 16.59 -13.54
CA LEU A 121 39.00 17.91 -13.61
C LEU A 121 39.96 19.02 -13.14
N VAL A 122 40.04 20.10 -13.93
CA VAL A 122 40.78 21.33 -13.66
C VAL A 122 39.89 22.31 -12.88
N PRO A 123 40.34 22.95 -11.80
CA PRO A 123 39.55 23.94 -11.07
C PRO A 123 39.58 25.32 -11.75
N PRO A 124 38.48 26.10 -11.72
CA PRO A 124 38.44 27.45 -12.28
C PRO A 124 39.10 28.50 -11.36
N SER A 125 39.71 29.50 -11.99
CA SER A 125 40.37 30.66 -11.35
C SER A 125 39.37 31.73 -10.88
N PRO A 126 39.66 32.47 -9.80
CA PRO A 126 38.79 33.54 -9.30
C PRO A 126 39.04 34.87 -10.03
N SER A 127 37.96 35.53 -10.45
CA SER A 127 38.01 36.89 -11.02
C SER A 127 37.67 37.94 -9.96
N SER A 128 38.56 38.93 -9.87
CA SER A 128 38.56 40.07 -8.96
C SER A 128 37.75 41.27 -9.50
N VAL A 129 36.97 41.87 -8.60
CA VAL A 129 36.79 43.31 -8.30
C VAL A 129 36.75 44.33 -9.46
N SER A 130 35.69 45.13 -9.53
CA SER A 130 35.81 46.55 -9.91
C SER A 130 34.68 47.39 -9.33
N SER A 131 35.06 48.32 -8.48
CA SER A 131 34.27 49.38 -7.85
C SER A 131 34.39 50.69 -8.65
N SER A 132 33.33 51.52 -8.66
CA SER A 132 33.45 52.98 -8.65
C SER A 132 32.12 53.71 -8.40
N PRO A 133 32.15 54.96 -7.88
CA PRO A 133 31.08 55.57 -7.09
C PRO A 133 30.43 56.78 -7.77
N THR A 134 29.23 57.20 -7.34
CA THR A 134 28.74 58.57 -7.60
C THR A 134 27.85 59.09 -6.46
N ARG A 135 28.02 60.39 -6.20
CA ARG A 135 27.66 61.28 -5.07
C ARG A 135 26.15 61.53 -4.81
N PRO A 136 25.80 62.22 -3.70
CA PRO A 136 24.47 62.21 -3.08
C PRO A 136 23.56 63.37 -3.51
N ARG A 137 22.26 63.22 -3.22
CA ARG A 137 21.31 64.32 -3.03
C ARG A 137 20.42 64.06 -1.80
N PRO A 138 20.12 65.08 -0.99
CA PRO A 138 19.27 64.95 0.19
C PRO A 138 17.82 65.39 -0.07
N ALA A 139 16.96 64.94 0.85
CA ALA A 139 15.64 65.48 1.25
C ALA A 139 14.38 64.95 0.55
N MET A 140 13.57 64.24 1.36
CA MET A 140 12.12 64.32 1.60
C MET A 140 11.62 62.89 1.89
N VAL A 141 11.53 62.48 3.16
CA VAL A 141 10.27 62.51 3.95
C VAL A 141 9.07 62.02 3.12
N LEU A 142 8.95 60.70 3.05
CA LEU A 142 7.69 59.97 3.13
C LEU A 142 8.02 58.79 4.05
N VAL A 143 7.37 58.73 5.20
CA VAL A 143 7.38 57.56 6.07
C VAL A 143 6.51 56.54 5.34
N PRO A 144 7.04 55.43 4.80
CA PRO A 144 6.17 54.31 4.50
C PRO A 144 5.67 53.80 5.83
N ASP A 145 4.35 53.72 5.99
CA ASP A 145 3.73 52.88 7.00
C ASP A 145 4.25 51.46 6.74
N THR A 146 5.30 51.08 7.47
CA THR A 146 5.69 49.68 7.62
C THR A 146 4.65 49.11 8.58
N ASP A 147 3.58 48.57 8.01
CA ASP A 147 2.83 47.51 8.64
C ASP A 147 3.87 46.46 9.07
N VAL A 148 4.27 46.53 10.34
CA VAL A 148 4.95 45.43 11.01
C VAL A 148 3.86 44.40 11.07
N GLU A 149 3.81 43.53 10.08
CA GLU A 149 3.16 42.24 10.25
C GLU A 149 3.84 41.66 11.48
N ASP A 150 3.09 41.61 12.58
CA ASP A 150 3.50 40.89 13.78
C ASP A 150 3.79 39.47 13.28
N ASP A 151 5.09 39.17 13.05
CA ASP A 151 5.64 37.83 12.80
C ASP A 151 5.41 36.99 14.08
N ASP A 152 4.15 36.82 14.47
CA ASP A 152 3.67 35.92 15.52
C ASP A 152 3.69 34.45 15.02
N ASP A 153 4.45 34.15 13.97
CA ASP A 153 4.80 32.80 13.48
C ASP A 153 5.81 32.09 14.40
N ASP A 154 5.79 32.36 15.71
CA ASP A 154 6.39 31.48 16.72
C ASP A 154 5.46 30.26 16.93
N GLU A 155 5.15 29.55 15.85
CA GLU A 155 4.46 28.27 15.94
C GLU A 155 5.34 27.32 16.77
N PRO A 156 4.83 26.78 17.89
CA PRO A 156 5.64 25.92 18.75
C PRO A 156 6.20 24.74 17.93
N PRO A 157 7.44 24.31 18.18
CA PRO A 157 8.07 23.27 17.37
C PRO A 157 7.23 21.99 17.43
N LEU A 158 6.70 21.51 16.31
CA LEU A 158 5.92 20.27 16.28
C LEU A 158 6.82 19.03 16.44
N ALA A 159 6.24 17.92 16.89
CA ALA A 159 6.92 16.64 16.78
C ALA A 159 7.09 16.27 15.30
N THR A 160 8.21 15.63 14.97
CA THR A 160 8.53 15.31 13.56
C THR A 160 8.38 13.83 13.30
N MET A 161 7.68 13.50 12.21
CA MET A 161 7.58 12.13 11.70
C MET A 161 8.67 11.90 10.64
N HIS A 162 9.37 10.77 10.70
CA HIS A 162 10.42 10.39 9.75
C HIS A 162 10.24 8.97 9.24
N GLY A 163 10.74 8.71 8.03
CA GLY A 163 10.61 7.44 7.32
C GLY A 163 10.00 7.64 5.94
N ASP A 164 9.95 6.57 5.16
CA ASP A 164 9.35 6.57 3.83
C ASP A 164 7.89 6.11 3.90
N PHE A 165 7.00 6.77 3.16
CA PHE A 165 5.58 6.40 3.05
C PHE A 165 5.37 5.27 2.05
N LEU A 166 6.12 4.17 2.22
CA LEU A 166 6.07 2.98 1.38
C LEU A 166 5.62 1.77 2.20
N LEU A 167 4.89 0.85 1.55
CA LEU A 167 4.50 -0.43 2.12
C LEU A 167 5.68 -1.15 2.81
N GLY A 168 5.49 -1.60 4.04
CA GLY A 168 6.51 -2.29 4.83
C GLY A 168 7.59 -1.39 5.44
N SER A 169 7.59 -0.08 5.17
CA SER A 169 8.52 0.87 5.79
C SER A 169 8.16 1.15 7.24
N THR A 170 9.16 1.52 8.05
CA THR A 170 8.96 1.92 9.45
C THR A 170 8.99 3.44 9.56
N LEU A 171 7.89 4.03 10.02
CA LEU A 171 7.84 5.43 10.43
C LEU A 171 8.26 5.56 11.89
N GLY A 172 8.87 6.69 12.24
CA GLY A 172 9.24 7.03 13.61
C GLY A 172 8.84 8.45 13.96
N VAL A 173 8.54 8.68 15.24
CA VAL A 173 8.24 10.01 15.78
C VAL A 173 9.42 10.49 16.62
N ASN A 174 9.84 11.73 16.38
CA ASN A 174 10.82 12.43 17.21
C ASN A 174 10.15 13.61 17.90
N VAL A 175 9.99 13.51 19.22
CA VAL A 175 9.46 14.58 20.08
C VAL A 175 10.66 15.37 20.62
N PRO A 176 10.86 16.63 20.20
CA PRO A 176 12.02 17.41 20.65
C PRO A 176 11.92 17.74 22.15
N ASP A 177 13.07 17.77 22.85
CA ASP A 177 13.14 18.08 24.28
C ASP A 177 12.51 19.43 24.65
N THR A 178 12.43 20.36 23.69
CA THR A 178 11.79 21.68 23.87
C THR A 178 10.29 21.61 24.08
N LEU A 179 9.64 20.52 23.63
CA LEU A 179 8.22 20.26 23.88
C LEU A 179 7.95 19.58 25.22
N LEU A 180 9.00 19.09 25.89
CA LEU A 180 8.89 18.40 27.16
C LEU A 180 9.09 19.41 28.31
N PRO A 181 8.24 19.37 29.37
CA PRO A 181 8.40 20.25 30.51
C PRO A 181 9.76 20.07 31.16
N SER A 182 10.45 21.17 31.46
CA SER A 182 11.80 21.14 32.05
C SER A 182 11.79 20.41 33.39
N GLY A 183 12.41 19.22 33.43
CA GLY A 183 12.47 18.37 34.63
C GLY A 183 11.28 17.41 34.79
N GLY A 184 10.39 17.31 33.81
CA GLY A 184 9.35 16.28 33.77
C GLY A 184 9.98 14.89 33.66
N VAL A 185 9.73 14.05 34.67
CA VAL A 185 10.01 12.61 34.57
C VAL A 185 8.70 11.94 34.20
N GLY A 186 8.64 11.41 32.98
CA GLY A 186 7.45 10.76 32.45
C GLY A 186 7.80 9.75 31.37
N ARG A 187 6.79 9.04 30.91
CA ARG A 187 6.87 8.11 29.77
C ARG A 187 6.09 8.72 28.60
N LEU A 188 6.68 8.66 27.41
CA LEU A 188 5.95 8.99 26.19
C LEU A 188 5.05 7.82 25.79
N GLU A 189 3.80 8.15 25.51
CA GLU A 189 2.79 7.31 24.92
C GLU A 189 2.44 7.86 23.53
N TYR A 190 2.10 6.96 22.60
CA TYR A 190 1.84 7.30 21.21
C TYR A 190 0.49 6.72 20.77
N CYS A 191 -0.13 7.36 19.79
CA CYS A 191 -1.29 6.85 19.07
C CYS A 191 -1.14 7.20 17.59
N TRP A 192 -0.90 6.20 16.75
CA TRP A 192 -0.87 6.40 15.30
C TRP A 192 -2.29 6.46 14.74
N CYS A 193 -2.47 7.31 13.75
CA CYS A 193 -3.76 7.54 13.09
C CYS A 193 -3.59 7.52 11.58
N ARG A 194 -4.64 7.11 10.87
CA ARG A 194 -4.70 7.08 9.41
C ARG A 194 -5.93 7.81 8.88
N SER A 195 -5.85 8.31 7.66
CA SER A 195 -6.97 8.95 6.96
C SER A 195 -6.95 8.64 5.47
N VAL A 196 -8.10 8.32 4.89
CA VAL A 196 -8.23 8.11 3.44
C VAL A 196 -8.36 9.40 2.63
N ASN A 197 -8.71 10.51 3.29
CA ASN A 197 -9.01 11.80 2.66
C ASN A 197 -8.22 12.98 3.24
N ASN A 198 -7.35 12.73 4.23
CA ASN A 198 -6.59 13.74 4.97
C ASN A 198 -7.47 14.71 5.80
N GLU A 199 -8.73 14.34 6.06
CA GLU A 199 -9.71 15.16 6.79
C GLU A 199 -10.31 14.38 7.97
N GLU A 200 -10.65 13.12 7.75
CA GLU A 200 -11.22 12.22 8.76
C GLU A 200 -10.18 11.20 9.20
N TRP A 201 -9.84 11.23 10.49
CA TRP A 201 -8.75 10.44 11.06
C TRP A 201 -9.29 9.35 11.99
N GLU A 202 -8.73 8.15 11.84
CA GLU A 202 -9.02 6.98 12.66
C GLU A 202 -7.74 6.50 13.36
N ALA A 203 -7.82 6.19 14.65
CA ALA A 203 -6.71 5.58 15.38
C ALA A 203 -6.43 4.17 14.87
N ILE A 204 -5.16 3.84 14.65
CA ILE A 204 -4.71 2.51 14.22
C ILE A 204 -4.61 1.61 15.46
N PRO A 205 -5.49 0.60 15.62
CA PRO A 205 -5.52 -0.21 16.82
C PRO A 205 -4.18 -0.91 17.11
N GLY A 206 -3.71 -0.82 18.36
CA GLY A 206 -2.47 -1.45 18.79
C GLY A 206 -1.18 -0.72 18.40
N SER A 207 -1.25 0.35 17.60
CA SER A 207 -0.07 1.13 17.23
C SER A 207 0.18 2.25 18.24
N ASN A 208 0.82 1.88 19.36
CA ASN A 208 1.08 2.76 20.51
C ASN A 208 2.59 2.94 20.83
N SER A 209 3.44 2.61 19.86
CA SER A 209 4.89 2.75 19.96
C SER A 209 5.38 4.01 19.25
N ALA A 210 6.60 4.46 19.56
CA ALA A 210 7.23 5.59 18.88
C ALA A 210 7.47 5.32 17.37
N THR A 211 7.33 4.07 16.95
CA THR A 211 7.48 3.61 15.58
C THR A 211 6.24 2.85 15.13
N HIS A 212 5.90 2.96 13.83
CA HIS A 212 4.82 2.22 13.18
C HIS A 212 5.31 1.62 11.87
N VAL A 213 4.98 0.35 11.62
CA VAL A 213 5.31 -0.30 10.34
C VAL A 213 4.10 -0.21 9.43
N LEU A 214 4.28 0.42 8.27
CA LEU A 214 3.21 0.66 7.31
C LEU A 214 2.74 -0.66 6.71
N GLY A 215 1.50 -1.03 7.01
CA GLY A 215 0.90 -2.27 6.54
C GLY A 215 0.05 -2.11 5.28
N GLY A 216 -0.44 -3.23 4.74
CA GLY A 216 -1.34 -3.23 3.59
C GLY A 216 -2.60 -2.37 3.77
N GLN A 217 -3.10 -2.28 5.01
CA GLN A 217 -4.25 -1.44 5.38
C GLN A 217 -3.96 0.07 5.45
N ASP A 218 -2.69 0.46 5.41
CA ASP A 218 -2.27 1.85 5.42
C ASP A 218 -2.10 2.39 3.99
N VAL A 219 -2.00 1.52 2.98
CA VAL A 219 -1.83 1.90 1.57
C VAL A 219 -2.98 2.80 1.10
N GLY A 220 -2.63 3.95 0.53
CA GLY A 220 -3.57 5.00 0.13
C GLY A 220 -4.05 5.90 1.26
N CYS A 221 -3.66 5.63 2.51
CA CYS A 221 -3.97 6.50 3.65
C CYS A 221 -2.84 7.50 3.90
N PHE A 222 -3.21 8.69 4.36
CA PHE A 222 -2.35 9.63 5.06
C PHE A 222 -2.14 9.14 6.49
N ILE A 223 -1.01 9.48 7.10
CA ILE A 223 -0.61 9.02 8.43
C ILE A 223 -0.19 10.22 9.30
N PHE A 224 -0.52 10.19 10.58
CA PHE A 224 0.10 11.04 11.59
C PHE A 224 0.16 10.31 12.94
N ALA A 225 0.86 10.89 13.91
CA ALA A 225 0.93 10.35 15.25
C ALA A 225 0.62 11.41 16.31
N GLU A 226 -0.22 11.05 17.26
CA GLU A 226 -0.41 11.76 18.52
C GLU A 226 0.62 11.24 19.55
N TRP A 227 1.07 12.11 20.45
CA TRP A 227 1.94 11.74 21.56
C TRP A 227 1.49 12.42 22.86
N SER A 228 1.76 11.75 23.98
CA SER A 228 1.49 12.26 25.32
C SER A 228 2.63 11.89 26.27
N LEU A 229 3.15 12.86 27.02
CA LEU A 229 4.05 12.62 28.13
C LEU A 229 3.22 12.43 29.40
N VAL A 230 3.22 11.20 29.92
CA VAL A 230 2.46 10.84 31.12
C VAL A 230 3.39 10.65 32.30
N SER A 231 3.05 11.22 33.44
CA SER A 231 3.77 11.04 34.71
C SER A 231 3.60 9.62 35.28
N PHE A 232 4.34 9.30 36.35
CA PHE A 232 4.21 7.98 37.00
C PHE A 232 2.86 7.72 37.67
N ASP A 233 2.11 8.78 38.02
CA ASP A 233 0.76 8.73 38.57
C ASP A 233 -0.35 8.78 37.50
N GLY A 234 0.03 8.83 36.22
CA GLY A 234 -0.92 8.77 35.10
C GLY A 234 -1.47 10.13 34.66
N GLU A 235 -0.91 11.25 35.14
CA GLU A 235 -1.30 12.59 34.70
C GLU A 235 -0.58 12.96 33.40
N THR A 236 -1.32 13.50 32.43
CA THR A 236 -0.73 14.06 31.21
C THR A 236 -0.01 15.37 31.53
N LEU A 237 1.31 15.36 31.37
CA LEU A 237 2.19 16.50 31.60
C LEU A 237 2.34 17.38 30.36
N ALA A 238 2.32 16.77 29.17
CA ALA A 238 2.36 17.43 27.88
C ALA A 238 1.75 16.49 26.83
N ASP A 239 1.18 17.04 25.77
CA ASP A 239 0.65 16.29 24.63
C ASP A 239 0.89 17.07 23.33
N GLY A 240 0.77 16.39 22.20
CA GLY A 240 0.89 16.99 20.89
C GLY A 240 0.70 15.98 19.78
N ALA A 241 1.00 16.41 18.55
CA ALA A 241 0.93 15.56 17.37
C ALA A 241 2.09 15.89 16.41
N THR A 242 2.33 14.99 15.46
CA THR A 242 3.08 15.31 14.25
C THR A 242 2.17 16.00 13.24
N GLU A 243 2.75 16.66 12.25
CA GLU A 243 1.99 17.00 11.04
C GLU A 243 1.48 15.71 10.37
N GLY A 244 0.34 15.83 9.68
CA GLY A 244 -0.14 14.80 8.77
C GLY A 244 0.82 14.62 7.61
N SER A 245 0.98 13.38 7.14
CA SER A 245 1.84 13.09 6.00
C SER A 245 1.44 13.92 4.78
N GLU A 246 2.42 14.40 4.02
CA GLU A 246 2.16 15.17 2.79
C GLU A 246 1.68 14.29 1.64
N ALA A 247 1.94 12.98 1.73
CA ALA A 247 1.53 11.98 0.78
C ALA A 247 0.88 10.80 1.50
N SER A 248 0.03 10.08 0.78
CA SER A 248 -0.47 8.78 1.23
C SER A 248 0.59 7.69 1.05
N VAL A 249 0.42 6.60 1.79
CA VAL A 249 1.28 5.41 1.71
C VAL A 249 1.15 4.76 0.34
N ARG A 250 2.27 4.32 -0.24
CA ARG A 250 2.34 3.79 -1.61
C ARG A 250 2.88 2.37 -1.66
N ILE A 251 2.56 1.68 -2.74
CA ILE A 251 3.17 0.41 -3.13
C ILE A 251 4.16 0.72 -4.25
N LEU A 252 5.39 0.23 -4.16
CA LEU A 252 6.37 0.38 -5.24
C LEU A 252 5.84 -0.25 -6.53
N ALA A 253 6.23 0.33 -7.68
CA ALA A 253 5.81 -0.16 -8.99
C ALA A 253 6.20 -1.64 -9.19
N GLU A 254 7.40 -2.05 -8.76
CA GLU A 254 7.83 -3.45 -8.83
C GLU A 254 6.94 -4.41 -8.02
N ASP A 255 6.54 -4.01 -6.82
CA ASP A 255 5.68 -4.81 -5.94
C ASP A 255 4.24 -4.89 -6.47
N ARG A 256 3.75 -3.80 -7.08
CA ARG A 256 2.44 -3.77 -7.75
C ARG A 256 2.42 -4.74 -8.93
N GLU A 257 3.49 -4.77 -9.74
CA GLU A 257 3.63 -5.72 -10.85
C GLU A 257 3.77 -7.16 -10.34
N GLU A 258 4.52 -7.41 -9.25
CA GLU A 258 4.59 -8.75 -8.64
C GLU A 258 3.22 -9.23 -8.14
N LEU A 259 2.44 -8.34 -7.52
CA LEU A 259 1.08 -8.64 -7.07
C LEU A 259 0.13 -8.91 -8.25
N LYS A 260 0.25 -8.13 -9.32
CA LYS A 260 -0.48 -8.35 -10.57
C LYS A 260 -0.13 -9.71 -11.20
N GLU A 261 1.15 -10.05 -11.30
CA GLU A 261 1.56 -11.38 -11.80
C GLU A 261 1.03 -12.50 -10.91
N ALA A 262 1.06 -12.34 -9.58
CA ALA A 262 0.50 -13.31 -8.65
C ALA A 262 -1.00 -13.51 -8.88
N VAL A 263 -1.76 -12.43 -9.06
CA VAL A 263 -3.20 -12.49 -9.37
C VAL A 263 -3.45 -13.21 -10.69
N LEU A 264 -2.72 -12.86 -11.76
CA LEU A 264 -2.90 -13.45 -13.09
C LEU A 264 -2.50 -14.93 -13.14
N THR A 265 -1.45 -15.31 -12.41
CA THR A 265 -1.00 -16.71 -12.30
C THR A 265 -1.79 -17.52 -11.28
N GLY A 266 -2.50 -16.85 -10.38
CA GLY A 266 -3.31 -17.45 -9.32
C GLY A 266 -2.50 -17.95 -8.13
N ARG A 267 -1.27 -17.46 -7.90
CA ARG A 267 -0.43 -17.86 -6.76
C ARG A 267 0.70 -16.87 -6.48
N LEU A 268 0.95 -16.58 -5.20
CA LEU A 268 2.20 -15.98 -4.71
C LEU A 268 2.94 -16.95 -3.79
N ALA A 269 4.27 -16.99 -3.83
CA ALA A 269 5.09 -17.85 -2.99
C ALA A 269 6.44 -17.24 -2.63
N TYR A 270 6.86 -17.41 -1.37
CA TYR A 270 8.17 -17.01 -0.86
C TYR A 270 8.85 -18.15 -0.10
N ASP A 271 10.18 -18.16 -0.14
CA ASP A 271 10.97 -18.96 0.80
C ASP A 271 11.04 -18.23 2.14
N VAL A 272 10.74 -18.95 3.23
CA VAL A 272 10.60 -18.40 4.59
C VAL A 272 11.34 -19.26 5.61
N SER A 273 11.68 -18.65 6.75
CA SER A 273 12.04 -19.38 7.97
C SER A 273 10.80 -19.58 8.84
N VAL A 274 10.53 -20.82 9.25
CA VAL A 274 9.40 -21.12 10.14
C VAL A 274 9.89 -21.21 11.58
N ASN A 275 9.23 -20.46 12.46
CA ASN A 275 9.44 -20.46 13.90
C ASN A 275 8.17 -21.03 14.56
N GLY A 276 8.17 -22.30 14.97
CA GLY A 276 6.98 -22.87 15.61
C GLY A 276 7.07 -24.38 15.85
N GLY A 277 6.56 -24.85 16.99
CA GLY A 277 6.43 -26.29 17.28
C GLY A 277 7.75 -27.04 17.51
N GLY A 278 8.84 -26.34 17.87
CA GLY A 278 10.14 -26.95 18.18
C GLY A 278 10.97 -27.36 16.96
N SER A 279 10.54 -26.98 15.75
CA SER A 279 11.30 -27.15 14.52
C SER A 279 11.60 -25.79 13.91
N PHE A 280 12.85 -25.59 13.52
CA PHE A 280 13.32 -24.42 12.78
C PHE A 280 13.85 -24.90 11.45
N GLY A 281 13.44 -24.26 10.36
CA GLY A 281 14.01 -24.59 9.07
C GLY A 281 13.41 -23.82 7.90
N PRO A 282 14.08 -23.91 6.74
CA PRO A 282 13.57 -23.35 5.51
C PRO A 282 12.27 -24.05 5.10
N ALA A 283 11.29 -23.26 4.70
CA ALA A 283 10.05 -23.70 4.10
C ALA A 283 9.69 -22.77 2.93
N GLN A 284 8.70 -23.17 2.14
CA GLN A 284 8.04 -22.31 1.18
C GLN A 284 6.63 -21.99 1.68
N LEU A 285 6.32 -20.71 1.83
CA LEU A 285 4.99 -20.20 2.12
C LEU A 285 4.35 -19.74 0.81
N SER A 286 3.09 -20.12 0.56
CA SER A 286 2.38 -19.68 -0.64
C SER A 286 0.90 -19.47 -0.38
N VAL A 287 0.29 -18.57 -1.13
CA VAL A 287 -1.14 -18.23 -1.05
C VAL A 287 -1.77 -18.23 -2.45
N ASN A 288 -3.03 -18.63 -2.53
CA ASN A 288 -3.91 -18.49 -3.69
C ASN A 288 -5.36 -18.26 -3.21
N SER A 289 -6.31 -18.20 -4.15
CA SER A 289 -7.74 -17.97 -3.85
C SER A 289 -8.43 -19.07 -3.04
N GLU A 290 -7.79 -20.23 -2.85
CA GLU A 290 -8.39 -21.36 -2.13
C GLU A 290 -7.67 -21.65 -0.81
N HIS A 291 -6.35 -21.44 -0.77
CA HIS A 291 -5.51 -21.97 0.29
C HIS A 291 -4.31 -21.11 0.64
N VAL A 292 -3.97 -21.12 1.92
CA VAL A 292 -2.64 -20.79 2.43
C VAL A 292 -1.88 -22.10 2.66
N ARG A 293 -0.70 -22.23 2.07
CA ARG A 293 0.09 -23.47 2.09
C ARG A 293 1.50 -23.25 2.57
N ILE A 294 1.95 -24.09 3.49
CA ILE A 294 3.31 -24.11 4.01
C ILE A 294 3.95 -25.46 3.68
N LEU A 295 5.08 -25.42 2.98
CA LEU A 295 5.85 -26.59 2.54
C LEU A 295 7.24 -26.57 3.19
N GLY A 296 7.39 -27.26 4.32
CA GLY A 296 8.67 -27.42 5.00
C GLY A 296 9.40 -28.70 4.61
N ASN A 297 10.73 -28.68 4.71
CA ASN A 297 11.55 -29.89 4.58
C ASN A 297 11.42 -30.84 5.78
N TYR A 298 11.07 -30.30 6.94
CA TYR A 298 11.09 -31.01 8.23
C TYR A 298 9.70 -31.24 8.83
N PHE A 299 8.64 -30.80 8.16
CA PHE A 299 7.26 -31.02 8.59
C PHE A 299 6.37 -31.35 7.40
N LYS A 300 5.25 -32.03 7.67
CA LYS A 300 4.27 -32.37 6.65
C LYS A 300 3.66 -31.08 6.09
N ALA A 301 3.49 -31.01 4.77
CA ALA A 301 2.78 -29.92 4.11
C ALA A 301 1.47 -29.58 4.85
N THR A 302 1.35 -28.33 5.27
CA THR A 302 0.14 -27.79 5.89
C THR A 302 -0.59 -26.95 4.86
N GLN A 303 -1.89 -27.18 4.73
CA GLN A 303 -2.76 -26.47 3.79
C GLN A 303 -4.00 -26.06 4.58
N LEU A 304 -4.27 -24.75 4.61
CA LEU A 304 -5.37 -24.13 5.32
C LEU A 304 -6.27 -23.44 4.31
N SER A 305 -7.53 -23.18 4.66
CA SER A 305 -8.41 -22.32 3.86
C SER A 305 -7.81 -20.92 3.70
N ALA A 306 -8.01 -20.27 2.56
CA ALA A 306 -7.68 -18.86 2.37
C ALA A 306 -8.79 -17.97 2.94
N ASP A 307 -9.03 -18.06 4.25
CA ASP A 307 -9.95 -17.16 4.94
C ASP A 307 -9.19 -15.92 5.44
N ASP A 308 -9.88 -14.78 5.57
CA ASP A 308 -9.28 -13.50 5.94
C ASP A 308 -8.55 -13.56 7.30
N ALA A 309 -9.12 -14.30 8.27
CA ALA A 309 -8.56 -14.46 9.60
C ALA A 309 -7.34 -15.40 9.71
N VAL A 310 -6.92 -16.05 8.61
CA VAL A 310 -5.86 -17.07 8.67
C VAL A 310 -4.47 -16.46 8.76
N LEU A 311 -4.27 -15.27 8.19
CA LEU A 311 -2.99 -14.57 8.18
C LEU A 311 -3.09 -13.24 8.92
N SER A 312 -2.15 -13.00 9.83
CA SER A 312 -2.00 -11.71 10.49
C SER A 312 -0.53 -11.30 10.59
N PRO A 313 -0.20 -10.00 10.59
CA PRO A 313 1.15 -9.56 10.88
C PRO A 313 1.50 -9.86 12.34
N SER A 314 2.73 -10.29 12.60
CA SER A 314 3.24 -10.45 13.97
C SER A 314 3.42 -9.09 14.63
N VAL A 315 2.91 -8.96 15.85
CA VAL A 315 3.09 -7.75 16.69
C VAL A 315 4.53 -7.66 17.23
N ASN A 316 5.26 -8.78 17.27
CA ASN A 316 6.58 -8.86 17.90
C ASN A 316 7.74 -8.69 16.91
N ASP A 317 7.54 -9.07 15.65
CA ASP A 317 8.59 -9.00 14.62
C ASP A 317 8.01 -8.46 13.29
N PRO A 318 8.56 -7.35 12.75
CA PRO A 318 8.11 -6.77 11.50
C PRO A 318 8.33 -7.64 10.26
N LEU A 319 9.02 -8.77 10.38
CA LEU A 319 9.27 -9.73 9.30
C LEU A 319 8.38 -10.97 9.38
N GLU A 320 7.70 -11.19 10.51
CA GLU A 320 6.91 -12.41 10.72
C GLU A 320 5.43 -12.21 10.34
N VAL A 321 4.89 -13.19 9.61
CA VAL A 321 3.45 -13.44 9.48
C VAL A 321 3.07 -14.56 10.43
N GLU A 322 2.02 -14.36 11.22
CA GLU A 322 1.40 -15.38 12.03
C GLU A 322 0.27 -16.06 11.25
N ILE A 323 0.26 -17.39 11.28
CA ILE A 323 -0.73 -18.24 10.63
C ILE A 323 -1.53 -18.92 11.72
N SER A 324 -2.80 -18.54 11.81
CA SER A 324 -3.72 -18.97 12.85
C SER A 324 -4.95 -19.63 12.23
N SER A 325 -5.33 -20.81 12.72
CA SER A 325 -6.52 -21.52 12.26
C SER A 325 -7.05 -22.39 13.40
N PRO A 326 -8.38 -22.61 13.50
CA PRO A 326 -8.94 -23.57 14.45
C PRO A 326 -8.40 -25.00 14.29
N GLU A 327 -7.87 -25.33 13.10
CA GLU A 327 -7.24 -26.63 12.82
C GLU A 327 -5.81 -26.73 13.40
N LEU A 328 -5.19 -25.59 13.70
CA LEU A 328 -3.86 -25.52 14.30
C LEU A 328 -3.98 -25.45 15.83
N GLN A 329 -3.26 -26.33 16.54
CA GLN A 329 -3.18 -26.28 18.00
C GLN A 329 -2.38 -25.07 18.50
N VAL A 330 -1.40 -24.63 17.71
CA VAL A 330 -0.51 -23.50 18.00
C VAL A 330 -0.33 -22.73 16.69
N PRO A 331 -0.39 -21.39 16.71
CA PRO A 331 -0.06 -20.57 15.56
C PRO A 331 1.34 -20.89 15.00
N ILE A 332 1.50 -20.75 13.69
CA ILE A 332 2.79 -20.92 13.02
C ILE A 332 3.29 -19.53 12.62
N THR A 333 4.47 -19.11 13.07
CA THR A 333 5.08 -17.88 12.55
C THR A 333 6.04 -18.19 11.42
N CYS A 334 5.91 -17.43 10.33
CA CYS A 334 6.76 -17.51 9.15
C CYS A 334 7.45 -16.17 8.96
N GLN A 335 8.78 -16.16 8.99
CA GLN A 335 9.59 -14.98 8.77
C GLN A 335 9.91 -14.84 7.28
N LEU A 336 9.51 -13.70 6.70
CA LEU A 336 9.78 -13.34 5.32
C LEU A 336 11.11 -12.59 5.18
N PRO A 337 11.67 -12.49 3.96
CA PRO A 337 12.97 -11.86 3.74
C PRO A 337 13.04 -10.38 4.15
N THR A 338 11.93 -9.63 3.97
CA THR A 338 11.80 -8.21 4.28
C THR A 338 10.36 -7.91 4.77
N SER A 339 10.18 -6.79 5.47
CA SER A 339 8.85 -6.31 5.90
C SER A 339 7.97 -5.94 4.70
N GLU A 340 8.57 -5.40 3.63
CA GLU A 340 7.94 -5.18 2.34
C GLU A 340 7.35 -6.48 1.77
N LYS A 341 8.13 -7.57 1.69
CA LYS A 341 7.61 -8.87 1.20
C LYS A 341 6.59 -9.49 2.15
N ARG A 342 6.71 -9.25 3.46
CA ARG A 342 5.68 -9.60 4.45
C ARG A 342 4.35 -8.94 4.10
N GLU A 343 4.34 -7.62 3.94
CA GLU A 343 3.14 -6.87 3.63
C GLU A 343 2.59 -7.17 2.24
N LEU A 344 3.44 -7.33 1.24
CA LEU A 344 3.03 -7.75 -0.10
C LEU A 344 2.35 -9.12 -0.08
N PHE A 345 2.83 -10.05 0.75
CA PHE A 345 2.20 -11.35 0.93
C PHE A 345 0.79 -11.23 1.55
N LEU A 346 0.61 -10.35 2.54
CA LEU A 346 -0.70 -10.08 3.16
C LEU A 346 -1.66 -9.41 2.16
N LEU A 347 -1.18 -8.45 1.35
CA LEU A 347 -1.98 -7.85 0.27
C LEU A 347 -2.40 -8.89 -0.77
N ALA A 348 -1.50 -9.80 -1.15
CA ALA A 348 -1.83 -10.89 -2.07
C ALA A 348 -2.89 -11.82 -1.48
N HIS A 349 -2.79 -12.17 -0.20
CA HIS A 349 -3.82 -12.94 0.50
C HIS A 349 -5.18 -12.25 0.44
N ARG A 350 -5.25 -10.96 0.81
CA ARG A 350 -6.49 -10.17 0.74
C ARG A 350 -7.06 -10.10 -0.69
N ALA A 351 -6.20 -9.91 -1.69
CA ALA A 351 -6.61 -9.94 -3.10
C ALA A 351 -7.21 -11.29 -3.48
N PHE A 352 -6.59 -12.40 -3.06
CA PHE A 352 -7.09 -13.75 -3.31
C PHE A 352 -8.40 -14.07 -2.60
N VAL A 353 -8.58 -13.60 -1.36
CA VAL A 353 -9.86 -13.67 -0.64
C VAL A 353 -10.95 -12.93 -1.42
N GLY A 354 -10.65 -11.72 -1.91
CA GLY A 354 -11.57 -10.94 -2.76
C GLY A 354 -11.93 -11.64 -4.07
N LEU A 355 -10.96 -12.32 -4.71
CA LEU A 355 -11.17 -13.08 -5.94
C LEU A 355 -12.03 -14.34 -5.74
N ALA A 356 -12.05 -14.90 -4.53
CA ALA A 356 -12.92 -16.04 -4.20
C ALA A 356 -14.40 -15.61 -4.07
N ALA A 357 -14.66 -14.33 -3.79
CA ALA A 357 -16.02 -13.79 -3.73
C ALA A 357 -16.59 -13.53 -5.14
N PRO A 358 -17.93 -13.59 -5.31
CA PRO A 358 -18.56 -13.15 -6.55
C PRO A 358 -18.19 -11.70 -6.89
N PRO A 359 -17.97 -11.37 -8.17
CA PRO A 359 -17.64 -10.00 -8.54
C PRO A 359 -18.77 -9.04 -8.18
N SER A 360 -18.44 -7.90 -7.59
CA SER A 360 -19.41 -6.85 -7.26
C SER A 360 -19.99 -6.24 -8.53
N ASN A 361 -19.16 -6.11 -9.57
CA ASN A 361 -19.53 -5.57 -10.88
C ASN A 361 -18.88 -6.37 -12.01
N VAL A 362 -19.58 -6.50 -13.13
CA VAL A 362 -19.06 -7.09 -14.37
C VAL A 362 -19.57 -6.32 -15.58
N GLY A 363 -18.80 -6.27 -16.67
CA GLY A 363 -19.29 -5.66 -17.90
C GLY A 363 -18.22 -5.37 -18.93
N ALA A 364 -18.68 -4.98 -20.11
CA ALA A 364 -17.83 -4.48 -21.18
C ALA A 364 -17.29 -3.09 -20.81
N VAL A 365 -15.98 -2.90 -20.94
CA VAL A 365 -15.27 -1.66 -20.63
C VAL A 365 -14.16 -1.43 -21.65
N GLN A 366 -13.86 -0.17 -21.91
CA GLN A 366 -12.69 0.23 -22.67
C GLN A 366 -11.61 0.75 -21.73
N VAL A 367 -10.37 0.27 -21.82
CA VAL A 367 -9.27 0.68 -20.94
C VAL A 367 -8.24 1.45 -21.75
N TRP A 368 -7.80 2.61 -21.24
CA TRP A 368 -6.75 3.39 -21.89
C TRP A 368 -5.37 2.75 -21.70
N GLU A 369 -4.69 2.40 -22.79
CA GLU A 369 -3.37 1.76 -22.81
C GLU A 369 -2.24 2.74 -23.18
N GLY A 370 -2.46 4.04 -23.01
CA GLY A 370 -1.47 5.08 -23.34
C GLY A 370 -1.56 5.64 -24.76
N GLU A 371 -1.96 4.83 -25.75
CA GLU A 371 -2.12 5.27 -27.16
C GLU A 371 -3.55 5.12 -27.69
N ALA A 372 -4.26 4.11 -27.23
CA ALA A 372 -5.62 3.79 -27.64
C ALA A 372 -6.40 3.17 -26.48
N TYR A 373 -7.72 3.09 -26.65
CA TYR A 373 -8.56 2.29 -25.77
C TYR A 373 -8.64 0.85 -26.29
N GLY A 374 -8.28 -0.11 -25.44
CA GLY A 374 -8.49 -1.54 -25.65
C GLY A 374 -9.88 -1.98 -25.20
N ASP A 375 -10.46 -2.96 -25.87
CA ASP A 375 -11.79 -3.51 -25.56
C ASP A 375 -11.66 -4.69 -24.59
N TYR A 376 -12.29 -4.61 -23.43
CA TYR A 376 -12.23 -5.62 -22.39
C TYR A 376 -13.61 -6.00 -21.84
N TYR A 377 -13.69 -7.22 -21.31
CA TYR A 377 -14.74 -7.62 -20.39
C TYR A 377 -14.12 -7.72 -19.00
N ALA A 378 -14.60 -6.88 -18.10
CA ALA A 378 -13.98 -6.71 -16.80
C ALA A 378 -14.88 -7.20 -15.67
N SER A 379 -14.27 -7.64 -14.57
CA SER A 379 -14.94 -8.00 -13.32
C SER A 379 -14.22 -7.43 -12.11
N VAL A 380 -14.97 -6.81 -11.19
CA VAL A 380 -14.45 -6.18 -9.96
C VAL A 380 -14.57 -7.16 -8.79
N HIS A 381 -13.45 -7.48 -8.15
CA HIS A 381 -13.32 -8.40 -7.02
C HIS A 381 -12.56 -7.71 -5.88
N GLY A 382 -13.29 -7.01 -5.00
CA GLY A 382 -12.67 -6.23 -3.92
C GLY A 382 -11.65 -5.21 -4.46
N ASP A 383 -10.39 -5.41 -4.13
CA ASP A 383 -9.26 -4.55 -4.52
C ASP A 383 -8.62 -4.93 -5.88
N VAL A 384 -9.27 -5.79 -6.67
CA VAL A 384 -8.76 -6.24 -7.97
C VAL A 384 -9.82 -6.05 -9.06
N VAL A 385 -9.42 -5.53 -10.23
CA VAL A 385 -10.21 -5.64 -11.47
C VAL A 385 -9.53 -6.65 -12.37
N LEU A 386 -10.22 -7.73 -12.74
CA LEU A 386 -9.76 -8.65 -13.77
C LEU A 386 -10.25 -8.18 -15.14
N LEU A 387 -9.37 -8.20 -16.14
CA LEU A 387 -9.66 -7.83 -17.51
C LEU A 387 -9.47 -9.04 -18.45
N HIS A 388 -10.49 -9.32 -19.25
CA HIS A 388 -10.44 -10.32 -20.32
C HIS A 388 -10.55 -9.64 -21.67
N ASP A 389 -9.75 -10.10 -22.65
CA ASP A 389 -9.78 -9.53 -24.00
C ASP A 389 -11.18 -9.61 -24.66
N GLY A 390 -11.62 -8.48 -25.18
CA GLY A 390 -12.86 -8.31 -25.93
C GLY A 390 -14.10 -8.03 -25.08
N LEU A 391 -15.15 -7.48 -25.69
CA LEU A 391 -16.35 -7.01 -24.98
C LEU A 391 -17.37 -8.10 -24.59
N LYS A 392 -17.08 -9.38 -24.87
CA LYS A 392 -18.02 -10.49 -24.63
C LYS A 392 -17.71 -11.15 -23.30
N THR A 393 -18.75 -11.63 -22.62
CA THR A 393 -18.60 -12.41 -21.40
C THR A 393 -17.63 -13.58 -21.64
N PRO A 394 -16.56 -13.70 -20.87
CA PRO A 394 -15.57 -14.76 -21.03
C PRO A 394 -16.20 -16.12 -20.71
N SER A 395 -15.72 -17.17 -21.36
CA SER A 395 -16.03 -18.54 -20.95
C SER A 395 -15.43 -18.82 -19.57
N ALA A 396 -16.02 -19.75 -18.80
CA ALA A 396 -15.52 -20.13 -17.47
C ALA A 396 -14.05 -20.61 -17.44
N SER A 397 -13.48 -21.05 -18.57
CA SER A 397 -12.09 -21.46 -18.69
C SER A 397 -11.15 -20.37 -19.21
N SER A 398 -11.68 -19.19 -19.57
CA SER A 398 -10.88 -18.08 -20.07
C SER A 398 -10.09 -17.49 -18.91
N ARG A 399 -8.79 -17.26 -19.12
CA ARG A 399 -7.96 -16.56 -18.14
C ARG A 399 -8.05 -15.05 -18.38
N PRO A 400 -7.95 -14.23 -17.33
CA PRO A 400 -7.74 -12.80 -17.50
C PRO A 400 -6.40 -12.57 -18.20
N THR A 401 -6.35 -11.55 -19.06
CA THR A 401 -5.14 -11.13 -19.78
C THR A 401 -4.43 -10.00 -19.06
N GLU A 402 -5.16 -9.23 -18.25
CA GLU A 402 -4.66 -8.10 -17.48
C GLU A 402 -5.42 -8.00 -16.14
N ALA A 403 -4.80 -7.37 -15.15
CA ALA A 403 -5.40 -7.10 -13.85
C ALA A 403 -5.00 -5.70 -13.36
N LEU A 404 -5.97 -4.96 -12.83
CA LEU A 404 -5.73 -3.70 -12.14
C LEU A 404 -5.72 -3.94 -10.64
N ILE A 405 -4.61 -3.60 -10.00
CA ILE A 405 -4.45 -3.66 -8.55
C ILE A 405 -4.91 -2.32 -7.96
N LEU A 406 -5.92 -2.33 -7.11
CA LEU A 406 -6.62 -1.13 -6.64
C LEU A 406 -6.27 -0.71 -5.22
N PHE A 407 -5.30 -1.38 -4.58
CA PHE A 407 -4.84 -1.02 -3.24
C PHE A 407 -4.32 0.42 -3.22
N GLY A 408 -4.93 1.23 -2.34
CA GLY A 408 -4.68 2.66 -2.20
C GLY A 408 -5.09 3.54 -3.37
N CYS A 409 -5.80 3.00 -4.37
CA CYS A 409 -6.31 3.81 -5.46
C CYS A 409 -7.59 4.54 -5.03
N CYS A 410 -7.78 5.76 -5.51
CA CYS A 410 -9.02 6.52 -5.36
C CYS A 410 -9.70 6.71 -6.72
N VAL A 411 -11.01 6.96 -6.70
CA VAL A 411 -11.72 7.40 -7.91
C VAL A 411 -11.52 8.89 -8.04
N ALA A 412 -10.92 9.33 -9.15
CA ALA A 412 -10.77 10.74 -9.46
C ALA A 412 -12.03 11.27 -10.18
N GLU A 413 -12.46 12.47 -9.82
CA GLU A 413 -13.48 13.18 -10.59
C GLU A 413 -12.88 13.62 -11.92
N THR A 414 -13.38 13.04 -13.01
CA THR A 414 -13.02 13.47 -14.36
C THR A 414 -13.85 14.70 -14.75
N ASP A 415 -13.17 15.82 -14.96
CA ASP A 415 -13.76 16.97 -15.63
C ASP A 415 -14.16 16.54 -17.04
N SER A 416 -15.47 16.46 -17.28
CA SER A 416 -16.14 16.05 -18.53
C SER A 416 -15.80 16.88 -19.80
N GLY A 417 -14.69 17.63 -19.80
CA GLY A 417 -14.40 18.70 -20.77
C GLY A 417 -13.81 18.27 -22.12
N ASN A 418 -13.16 17.10 -22.24
CA ASN A 418 -12.42 16.73 -23.46
C ASN A 418 -12.79 15.34 -23.99
N PHE A 419 -14.04 15.22 -24.47
CA PHE A 419 -14.55 14.00 -25.13
C PHE A 419 -13.97 13.81 -26.54
N TRP A 420 -13.07 12.85 -26.73
CA TRP A 420 -12.71 12.36 -28.07
C TRP A 420 -13.37 11.02 -28.44
N LYS A 421 -14.18 10.42 -27.57
CA LYS A 421 -15.09 9.29 -27.91
C LYS A 421 -16.34 9.36 -27.03
N SER A 422 -17.48 8.95 -27.57
CA SER A 422 -18.84 9.09 -27.03
C SER A 422 -19.17 8.26 -25.77
N GLY A 423 -18.21 8.00 -24.88
CA GLY A 423 -18.37 7.17 -23.69
C GLY A 423 -18.16 7.94 -22.39
N PHE A 424 -18.61 7.37 -21.28
CA PHE A 424 -18.49 7.92 -19.94
C PHE A 424 -17.19 7.42 -19.30
N GLU A 425 -16.30 8.32 -18.88
CA GLU A 425 -14.96 7.98 -18.39
C GLU A 425 -14.88 8.02 -16.85
N LEU A 426 -14.33 6.96 -16.28
CA LEU A 426 -13.98 6.80 -14.88
C LEU A 426 -12.45 6.77 -14.76
N SER A 427 -11.88 7.76 -14.08
CA SER A 427 -10.46 7.78 -13.75
C SER A 427 -10.24 7.15 -12.37
N ILE A 428 -9.29 6.23 -12.29
CA ILE A 428 -8.81 5.63 -11.06
C ILE A 428 -7.36 6.08 -10.91
N GLU A 429 -7.05 6.80 -9.84
CA GLU A 429 -5.72 7.33 -9.57
C GLU A 429 -5.10 6.55 -8.40
N ASP A 430 -3.86 6.12 -8.54
CA ASP A 430 -3.10 5.54 -7.44
C ASP A 430 -2.41 6.62 -6.58
N SER A 431 -1.68 6.22 -5.54
CA SER A 431 -1.01 7.19 -4.66
C SER A 431 0.22 7.86 -5.27
N ASP A 432 0.69 7.40 -6.43
CA ASP A 432 1.75 8.04 -7.22
C ASP A 432 1.18 9.02 -8.27
N GLY A 433 -0.14 9.08 -8.41
CA GLY A 433 -0.83 9.89 -9.42
C GLY A 433 -0.90 9.20 -10.78
N GLU A 434 -0.57 7.91 -10.88
CA GLU A 434 -0.81 7.15 -12.10
C GLU A 434 -2.32 6.93 -12.26
N GLN A 435 -2.81 7.16 -13.48
CA GLN A 435 -4.25 7.13 -13.78
C GLN A 435 -4.59 5.98 -14.72
N TYR A 436 -5.53 5.15 -14.29
CA TYR A 436 -6.21 4.17 -15.11
C TYR A 436 -7.56 4.73 -15.55
N ASN A 437 -7.73 4.89 -16.86
CA ASN A 437 -8.96 5.43 -17.43
C ASN A 437 -9.82 4.31 -18.02
N LEU A 438 -11.02 4.15 -17.45
CA LEU A 438 -12.03 3.20 -17.88
C LEU A 438 -13.16 3.96 -18.58
N CYS A 439 -13.49 3.57 -19.81
CA CYS A 439 -14.55 4.18 -20.60
C CYS A 439 -15.72 3.21 -20.78
N PHE A 440 -16.93 3.70 -20.52
CA PHE A 440 -18.16 2.93 -20.53
C PHE A 440 -19.12 3.45 -21.61
N PRO A 441 -19.91 2.56 -22.24
CA PRO A 441 -20.89 2.98 -23.24
C PRO A 441 -22.09 3.70 -22.63
N GLU A 442 -22.37 3.52 -21.34
CA GLU A 442 -23.57 4.03 -20.66
C GLU A 442 -23.23 4.67 -19.32
N ALA A 443 -23.90 5.78 -18.99
CA ALA A 443 -23.71 6.50 -17.72
C ALA A 443 -24.04 5.63 -16.50
N MET A 444 -25.07 4.79 -16.63
CA MET A 444 -25.51 3.90 -15.54
C MET A 444 -24.44 2.84 -15.22
N ALA A 445 -23.74 2.34 -16.24
CA ALA A 445 -22.60 1.45 -16.04
C ALA A 445 -21.47 2.17 -15.30
N LEU A 446 -21.10 3.39 -15.73
CA LEU A 446 -20.08 4.17 -15.03
C LEU A 446 -20.44 4.43 -13.55
N ALA A 447 -21.69 4.81 -13.25
CA ALA A 447 -22.10 5.06 -11.87
C ALA A 447 -22.00 3.79 -11.01
N SER A 448 -22.49 2.66 -11.53
CA SER A 448 -22.40 1.38 -10.84
C SER A 448 -20.95 0.94 -10.60
N TRP A 449 -20.07 1.13 -11.59
CA TRP A 449 -18.64 0.81 -11.46
C TRP A 449 -17.93 1.73 -10.47
N ARG A 450 -18.23 3.03 -10.49
CA ARG A 450 -17.74 3.99 -9.51
C ARG A 450 -18.11 3.59 -8.10
N ASP A 451 -19.39 3.27 -7.87
CA ASP A 451 -19.87 2.90 -6.54
C ASP A 451 -19.21 1.60 -6.07
N ALA A 452 -19.11 0.59 -6.93
CA ALA A 452 -18.47 -0.69 -6.61
C ALA A 452 -16.97 -0.53 -6.26
N ILE A 453 -16.27 0.35 -6.97
CA ILE A 453 -14.85 0.67 -6.77
C ILE A 453 -14.67 1.53 -5.51
N ALA A 454 -15.55 2.50 -5.24
CA ALA A 454 -15.47 3.36 -4.06
C ALA A 454 -15.84 2.62 -2.76
N SER A 455 -16.80 1.70 -2.81
CA SER A 455 -17.25 0.95 -1.62
C SER A 455 -16.24 -0.04 -1.07
N ARG A 456 -15.14 -0.31 -1.80
CA ARG A 456 -14.08 -1.23 -1.31
C ARG A 456 -13.37 -0.68 -0.07
N ASN A 457 -13.26 0.65 0.04
CA ASN A 457 -12.51 1.30 1.11
C ASN A 457 -13.25 1.28 2.46
N THR A 458 -14.56 1.01 2.46
CA THR A 458 -15.39 1.04 3.68
C THR A 458 -15.55 -0.34 4.34
N GLY A 459 -15.20 -1.44 3.65
CA GLY A 459 -15.55 -2.80 4.06
C GLY A 459 -14.62 -3.47 5.09
N GLY A 460 -13.60 -2.77 5.61
CA GLY A 460 -12.55 -3.36 6.47
C GLY A 460 -12.56 -2.91 7.92
N VAL A 461 -13.61 -2.25 8.41
CA VAL A 461 -13.66 -1.65 9.77
C VAL A 461 -14.81 -2.19 10.63
N GLU A 462 -15.43 -3.33 10.27
CA GLU A 462 -16.48 -3.95 11.11
C GLU A 462 -15.95 -4.90 12.18
#